data_AF-A0A183HX70-F1
#
_entry.id   AF-A0A183HX70-F1
#
_cell.length_a   1.000
_cell.length_b   1.000
_cell.length_c   1.000
_cell.angle_alpha   90.00
_cell.angle_beta   90.00
_cell.angle_gamma   90.00
#
_symmetry.space_group_name_H-M   'P 1'
#
loop_
_entity.id
_entity.type
_entity.pdbx_description
1 polymer ?
#
loop_
_entity_poly.entity_id
_entity_poly.type
_entity_poly.pdbx_seq_one_letter_code
_entity_poly.pdbx_strand_id
1 'polypeptide(L)' 'MAWGKTYKVGCGVATHCDDGYTLFVVCHYSPRGNMIGELIYERGNPCKANKDCRTKKCSTKSGLCRK' A
#
# COMPACT_ATOMS: atom_id res chain seq x y z
N MET A 1 2.69 -1.51 3.14
CA MET A 1 2.17 -2.82 2.69
C MET A 1 0.71 -3.03 3.07
N ALA A 2 0.31 -2.98 4.35
CA ALA A 2 -1.10 -3.13 4.77
C ALA A 2 -1.80 -1.80 5.21
N TRP A 3 -1.07 -0.69 5.26
CA TRP A 3 -1.62 0.59 5.69
C TRP A 3 -2.67 1.09 4.69
N GLY A 4 -3.95 1.04 5.05
CA GLY A 4 -5.08 1.25 4.14
C GLY A 4 -5.16 2.67 3.55
N LYS A 5 -4.52 3.65 4.20
CA LYS A 5 -4.43 5.02 3.67
C LYS A 5 -3.31 5.20 2.63
N THR A 6 -2.32 4.30 2.59
CA THR A 6 -1.19 4.31 1.63
C THR A 6 -1.65 3.74 0.29
N TYR A 7 -1.39 4.44 -0.81
CA TYR A 7 -1.86 4.04 -2.13
C TYR A 7 -0.81 4.19 -3.25
N LYS A 8 0.38 4.70 -2.92
CA LYS A 8 1.54 4.75 -3.82
C LYS A 8 2.68 3.94 -3.23
N VAL A 9 3.35 3.17 -4.08
CA VAL A 9 4.58 2.45 -3.77
C VAL A 9 5.56 2.63 -4.91
N GLY A 10 6.84 2.83 -4.59
CA GLY A 10 7.94 2.80 -5.55
C GLY A 10 9.12 2.10 -4.91
N CYS A 11 9.78 1.20 -5.63
CA CYS A 11 10.89 0.41 -5.11
C CYS A 11 12.12 0.53 -6.01
N GLY A 12 13.30 0.55 -5.38
CA GLY A 12 14.59 0.47 -6.04
C GLY A 12 15.32 -0.80 -5.62
N VAL A 13 16.14 -1.32 -6.52
CA VAL A 13 16.94 -2.53 -6.32
C VAL A 13 18.39 -2.21 -6.62
N ALA A 14 19.29 -2.60 -5.71
CA ALA A 14 20.73 -2.53 -5.89
C ALA A 14 21.32 -3.94 -5.79
N THR A 15 22.01 -4.37 -6.83
CA THR A 15 22.59 -5.72 -6.99
C THR A 15 24.11 -5.75 -6.83
N HIS A 16 24.74 -4.58 -6.71
CA HIS A 16 26.19 -4.41 -6.60
C HIS A 16 26.57 -3.83 -5.25
N CYS A 17 25.98 -4.38 -4.18
CA CYS A 17 26.37 -4.09 -2.81
C CYS A 17 27.27 -5.22 -2.31
N ASP A 18 28.26 -4.89 -1.48
CA ASP A 18 29.24 -5.85 -0.94
C ASP A 18 29.85 -6.75 -2.02
N ASP A 19 30.46 -6.15 -3.05
CA ASP A 19 31.02 -6.84 -4.22
C ASP A 19 30.03 -7.76 -4.98
N GLY A 20 28.73 -7.49 -4.86
CA GLY A 20 27.66 -8.26 -5.51
C GLY A 20 27.17 -9.46 -4.71
N TYR A 21 27.65 -9.67 -3.47
CA TYR A 21 27.15 -10.72 -2.58
C TYR A 21 25.86 -10.31 -1.86
N THR A 22 25.49 -9.03 -1.88
CA THR A 22 24.28 -8.53 -1.22
C THR A 22 23.31 -7.87 -2.19
N LEU A 23 22.04 -8.28 -2.11
CA LEU A 23 20.91 -7.66 -2.79
C LEU A 23 20.20 -6.71 -1.82
N PHE A 24 20.16 -5.42 -2.13
CA PHE A 24 19.37 -4.43 -1.40
C PHE A 24 18.11 -4.05 -2.16
N VAL A 25 16.96 -4.13 -1.48
CA VAL A 25 15.68 -3.67 -2.00
C VAL A 25 15.09 -2.65 -1.04
N VAL A 26 14.78 -1.46 -1.55
CA VAL A 26 14.21 -0.37 -0.75
C VAL A 26 12.91 0.10 -1.40
N CYS A 27 11.83 0.17 -0.62
CA CYS A 27 10.54 0.66 -1.09
C CYS A 27 10.08 1.89 -0.30
N HIS A 28 9.64 2.91 -1.03
CA HIS A 28 8.96 4.07 -0.48
C HIS A 28 7.44 3.91 -0.61
N TYR A 29 6.73 4.33 0.42
CA TYR A 29 5.28 4.23 0.54
C TYR A 29 4.69 5.61 0.80
N SER A 30 3.67 6.00 0.04
CA SER A 30 3.03 7.31 0.18
C SER A 30 1.49 7.24 0.11
N PRO A 31 0.77 7.98 0.98
CA PRO A 31 1.25 8.68 2.18
C PRO A 31 1.89 7.70 3.17
N ARG A 32 2.73 8.23 4.07
CA ARG A 32 3.41 7.43 5.10
C ARG A 32 2.38 6.73 6.01
N GLY A 33 2.69 5.51 6.42
CA GLY A 33 1.91 4.76 7.39
C GLY A 33 2.53 4.77 8.77
N ASN A 34 2.17 3.78 9.60
CA ASN A 34 2.74 3.53 10.93
C ASN A 34 2.64 4.74 11.87
N MET A 35 1.55 5.49 11.76
CA MET A 35 1.23 6.59 12.67
C MET A 35 0.67 6.03 13.97
N ILE A 36 1.33 6.31 15.10
CA ILE A 36 0.89 5.84 16.42
C ILE A 36 -0.50 6.41 16.72
N GLY A 37 -1.40 5.56 17.22
CA GLY A 37 -2.78 5.93 17.52
C GLY A 37 -3.73 5.88 16.32
N GLU A 38 -3.25 5.63 15.10
CA GLU A 38 -4.11 5.41 13.94
C GLU A 38 -4.38 3.92 13.67
N LEU A 39 -5.56 3.61 13.12
CA LEU A 39 -5.86 2.28 12.60
C LEU A 39 -5.02 1.98 11.36
N ILE A 40 -4.43 0.78 11.30
CA ILE A 40 -3.71 0.30 10.11
C ILE A 40 -4.61 0.33 8.87
N TYR A 41 -5.87 -0.10 9.02
CA TYR A 41 -6.94 0.03 8.04
C TYR A 41 -8.30 0.08 8.77
N GLU A 42 -9.32 0.61 8.10
CA GLU A 42 -10.68 0.68 8.64
C GLU A 42 -11.30 -0.73 8.69
N ARG A 43 -11.87 -1.12 9.84
CA ARG A 43 -12.59 -2.40 9.95
C ARG A 43 -13.90 -2.32 9.17
N GLY A 44 -14.17 -3.32 8.36
CA GLY A 44 -15.39 -3.38 7.55
C GLY A 44 -15.30 -4.47 6.49
N ASN A 45 -16.35 -4.54 5.66
CA ASN A 45 -16.37 -5.43 4.50
C ASN A 45 -15.58 -4.83 3.33
N PRO A 46 -14.90 -5.65 2.51
CA PRO A 46 -14.32 -5.19 1.25
C PRO A 46 -15.37 -4.56 0.32
N CYS A 47 -14.95 -3.64 -0.54
CA CYS A 47 -15.89 -2.94 -1.42
C CYS A 47 -16.49 -3.90 -2.46
N LYS A 48 -17.81 -3.79 -2.69
CA LYS A 48 -18.55 -4.53 -3.71
C LYS A 48 -19.05 -3.62 -4.83
N ALA A 49 -19.19 -2.32 -4.55
CA ALA A 49 -19.59 -1.30 -5.49
C ALA A 49 -18.81 0.00 -5.26
N ASN A 50 -18.79 0.86 -6.27
CA ASN A 50 -18.12 2.17 -6.23
C ASN A 50 -18.56 3.03 -5.02
N LYS A 51 -19.83 2.93 -4.62
CA LYS A 51 -20.39 3.68 -3.49
C LYS A 51 -19.78 3.30 -2.13
N ASP A 52 -19.24 2.08 -2.00
CA ASP A 52 -18.67 1.57 -0.74
C ASP A 52 -17.30 2.22 -0.46
N CYS A 53 -16.65 2.76 -1.48
CA CYS A 53 -15.38 3.46 -1.36
C CYS A 53 -15.57 4.97 -1.21
N ARG A 54 -14.82 5.59 -0.29
CA ARG A 54 -14.73 7.07 -0.20
C ARG A 54 -14.24 7.71 -1.50
N THR A 55 -13.41 6.99 -2.26
CA THR A 55 -12.87 7.41 -3.56
C THR A 55 -13.85 7.24 -4.72
N LYS A 56 -15.03 6.66 -4.48
CA LYS A 56 -16.04 6.35 -5.49
C LYS A 56 -15.57 5.39 -6.60
N LYS A 57 -14.46 4.68 -6.38
CA LYS A 57 -13.90 3.69 -7.33
C LYS A 57 -13.50 2.42 -6.59
N CYS A 58 -14.23 1.34 -6.84
CA CYS A 58 -13.97 0.02 -6.27
C CYS A 58 -13.38 -0.92 -7.34
N SER A 59 -12.36 -1.68 -6.96
CA SER A 59 -11.91 -2.87 -7.70
C SER A 59 -12.62 -4.08 -7.13
N THR A 60 -13.76 -4.46 -7.72
CA THR A 60 -14.63 -5.53 -7.21
C THR A 60 -13.94 -6.90 -7.17
N LYS A 61 -12.96 -7.14 -8.05
CA LYS A 61 -12.17 -8.39 -8.06
C LYS A 61 -11.31 -8.57 -6.81
N SER A 62 -10.74 -7.48 -6.28
CA SER A 62 -9.85 -7.52 -5.12
C SER A 62 -10.50 -7.00 -3.83
N GLY A 63 -11.65 -6.33 -3.93
CA GLY A 63 -12.31 -5.65 -2.82
C GLY A 63 -11.60 -4.37 -2.35
N LEU A 64 -10.66 -3.84 -3.16
CA LEU A 64 -9.85 -2.66 -2.84
C LEU A 64 -10.39 -1.38 -3.48
N CYS A 65 -10.30 -0.26 -2.77
CA CYS A 65 -10.62 1.06 -3.30
C CYS A 65 -9.47 1.63 -4.13
N ARG A 66 -9.75 2.17 -5.32
CA ARG A 66 -8.76 2.83 -6.20
C ARG A 66 -8.64 4.31 -5.84
N LYS A 67 -7.42 4.81 -5.75
CA LYS A 67 -7.08 6.23 -5.57
C LYS A 67 -6.30 6.74 -6.77
#